data_AF-A0A1M6LMS3-F1
#
_entry.id   AF-A0A1M6LMS3-F1
#
_cell.length_a   1.000
_cell.length_b   1.000
_cell.length_c   1.000
_cell.angle_alpha   90.00
_cell.angle_beta   90.00
_cell.angle_gamma   90.00
#
_symmetry.space_group_name_H-M   'P 1'
#
loop_
_entity.id
_entity.type
_entity.pdbx_description
1 polymer ?
#
loop_
_entity_poly.entity_id
_entity_poly.type
_entity_poly.pdbx_seq_one_letter_code
_entity_poly.pdbx_strand_id
1 'polypeptide(L)' 'MTDSELIFGNTTYTAEDVGKIRVLERSSTFLLYFKKRKYPLTILFRLADTDKVIQELRGWAWRNGVTLDLTSQRRKR' A
#
# COMPACT_ATOMS: atom_id res chain seq x y z
N MET A 1 7.86 11.20 -18.70
CA MET A 1 7.00 11.19 -17.51
C MET A 1 6.89 9.75 -17.09
N THR A 2 7.55 9.36 -16.00
CA THR A 2 7.52 7.99 -15.51
C THR A 2 6.20 7.79 -14.79
N ASP A 3 5.24 7.19 -15.48
CA ASP A 3 3.96 6.79 -14.90
C ASP A 3 4.25 5.97 -13.66
N SER A 4 3.86 6.54 -12.52
CA SER A 4 4.19 6.00 -11.21
C SER A 4 3.21 4.89 -10.86
N GLU A 5 3.38 3.78 -11.55
CA GLU A 5 2.57 2.59 -11.43
C GLU A 5 3.00 1.74 -10.22
N LEU A 6 2.04 1.34 -9.41
CA LEU A 6 2.19 0.26 -8.44
C LEU A 6 1.75 -1.04 -9.10
N ILE A 7 2.70 -1.92 -9.36
CA ILE A 7 2.42 -3.26 -9.87
C ILE A 7 2.45 -4.23 -8.70
N PHE A 8 1.28 -4.78 -8.35
CA PHE A 8 1.15 -5.85 -7.37
C PHE A 8 0.64 -7.12 -8.06
N GLY A 9 1.53 -8.08 -8.27
CA GLY A 9 1.22 -9.28 -9.04
C GLY A 9 0.78 -8.91 -10.46
N ASN A 10 -0.46 -9.23 -10.81
CA ASN A 10 -1.04 -8.95 -12.13
C ASN A 10 -1.90 -7.67 -12.16
N THR A 11 -1.86 -6.84 -11.13
CA THR A 11 -2.69 -5.63 -11.08
C THR A 11 -1.83 -4.37 -10.96
N THR A 12 -2.07 -3.45 -11.89
CA THR A 12 -1.43 -2.13 -11.95
C THR A 12 -2.35 -1.08 -11.37
N TYR A 13 -1.85 -0.29 -10.42
CA TYR A 13 -2.55 0.85 -9.84
C TYR A 13 -1.77 2.13 -10.14
N THR A 14 -2.46 3.16 -10.62
CA THR A 14 -1.89 4.48 -10.89
C THR A 14 -1.94 5.37 -9.64
N ALA A 15 -0.95 6.25 -9.50
CA ALA A 15 -0.83 7.13 -8.34
C ALA A 15 -1.97 8.15 -8.18
N GLU A 16 -2.51 8.64 -9.28
CA GLU A 16 -3.51 9.71 -9.27
C GLU A 16 -4.81 9.30 -8.56
N ASP A 17 -5.16 8.02 -8.67
CA ASP A 17 -6.37 7.44 -8.11
C ASP A 17 -6.22 7.07 -6.63
N VAL A 18 -5.00 6.86 -6.14
CA VAL A 18 -4.73 6.46 -4.76
C VAL A 18 -4.74 7.70 -3.86
N GLY A 19 -5.60 7.69 -2.85
CA GLY A 19 -5.64 8.73 -1.82
C GLY A 19 -4.79 8.37 -0.60
N LYS A 20 -4.95 7.14 -0.10
CA LYS A 20 -4.28 6.68 1.12
C LYS A 20 -3.91 5.20 1.00
N ILE A 21 -2.75 4.84 1.51
CA ILE A 21 -2.34 3.44 1.65
C ILE A 21 -2.25 3.14 3.14
N ARG A 22 -2.88 2.04 3.58
CA ARG A 22 -2.75 1.54 4.95
C ARG A 22 -2.13 0.15 4.95
N VAL A 23 -1.09 -0.03 5.74
CA VAL A 23 -0.37 -1.28 5.89
C VAL A 23 -0.71 -1.93 7.23
N LEU A 24 -1.01 -3.22 7.19
CA LEU A 24 -1.18 -4.07 8.37
C LEU A 24 -0.06 -5.12 8.36
N GLU A 25 1.08 -4.77 8.97
CA GLU A 25 2.31 -5.58 8.90
C GLU A 25 2.11 -7.00 9.44
N ARG A 26 1.34 -7.13 10.54
CA ARG A 26 1.11 -8.43 11.20
C ARG A 26 0.20 -9.39 10.44
N SER A 27 -0.61 -8.89 9.52
CA SER A 27 -1.55 -9.70 8.75
C SER A 27 -1.17 -9.81 7.28
N SER A 28 0.02 -9.30 6.91
CA SER A 28 0.48 -9.23 5.52
C SER A 28 -0.63 -8.69 4.60
N THR A 29 -1.26 -7.59 5.03
CA THR A 29 -2.41 -6.99 4.34
C THR A 29 -2.13 -5.52 4.02
N PHE A 30 -2.41 -5.11 2.78
CA PHE A 30 -2.44 -3.72 2.36
C PHE A 30 -3.86 -3.30 2.00
N LEU A 31 -4.22 -2.09 2.39
CA LEU A 31 -5.48 -1.45 2.04
C LEU A 31 -5.16 -0.20 1.21
N LEU A 32 -5.56 -0.21 -0.06
CA LEU A 32 -5.46 0.92 -0.97
C LEU A 32 -6.78 1.66 -1.01
N TYR A 33 -6.81 2.88 -0.49
CA TYR A 33 -7.96 3.78 -0.57
C TYR A 33 -7.81 4.63 -1.82
N PHE A 34 -8.85 4.63 -2.65
CA PHE A 34 -8.90 5.40 -3.88
C PHE A 34 -9.82 6.61 -3.72
N LYS A 35 -9.50 7.73 -4.36
CA LYS A 35 -10.29 8.97 -4.28
C LYS A 35 -11.72 8.78 -4.78
N LYS A 36 -11.89 7.99 -5.83
CA LYS A 36 -13.19 7.79 -6.52
C LYS A 36 -13.93 6.53 -6.08
N ARG A 37 -13.40 5.76 -5.12
CA ARG A 37 -13.93 4.44 -4.78
C ARG A 37 -14.36 4.38 -3.32
N LYS A 38 -15.59 3.92 -3.08
CA LYS A 38 -16.20 3.85 -1.74
C LYS A 38 -15.50 2.85 -0.81
N TYR A 39 -14.93 1.78 -1.36
CA TYR A 39 -14.28 0.73 -0.59
C TYR A 39 -12.80 0.61 -0.96
N PRO A 40 -11.91 0.46 0.03
CA PRO A 40 -10.50 0.22 -0.24
C PRO A 40 -10.33 -1.13 -0.91
N LEU A 41 -9.29 -1.26 -1.72
CA LEU A 41 -8.88 -2.55 -2.24
C LEU A 41 -7.96 -3.22 -1.23
N THR A 42 -8.34 -4.41 -0.80
CA THR A 42 -7.56 -5.25 0.10
C THR A 42 -6.66 -6.15 -0.71
N ILE A 43 -5.34 -5.97 -0.55
CA ILE A 43 -4.33 -6.87 -1.10
C ILE A 43 -3.78 -7.71 0.05
N LEU A 44 -3.96 -9.02 -0.05
CA LEU A 44 -3.35 -10.00 0.83
C LEU A 44 -2.06 -10.48 0.16
N PHE A 45 -0.95 -10.43 0.86
CA PHE A 45 0.31 -10.95 0.37
C PHE A 45 0.83 -12.04 1.30
N ARG A 46 1.39 -13.09 0.72
CA ARG A 46 2.01 -14.19 1.47
C ARG A 46 3.51 -14.06 1.33
N LEU A 47 4.17 -13.18 2.10
CA LEU A 47 5.60 -12.97 1.92
C LEU A 47 6.37 -12.93 3.24
N ALA A 48 7.47 -13.69 3.24
CA ALA A 48 8.55 -13.63 4.23
C ALA A 48 9.23 -12.25 4.25
N ASP A 49 9.15 -11.49 3.15
CA ASP A 49 9.82 -10.19 2.96
C ASP A 49 8.85 -9.00 3.11
N THR A 50 7.99 -9.03 4.13
CA THR A 50 7.02 -7.95 4.39
C THR A 50 7.69 -6.57 4.47
N ASP A 51 8.88 -6.49 5.07
CA ASP A 51 9.66 -5.25 5.19
C ASP A 51 10.06 -4.65 3.83
N LYS A 52 10.46 -5.50 2.86
CA LYS A 52 10.87 -5.02 1.53
C LYS A 52 9.71 -4.37 0.81
N VAL A 53 8.52 -4.97 0.88
CA VAL A 53 7.32 -4.42 0.25
C VAL A 53 6.91 -3.09 0.90
N ILE A 54 7.06 -2.97 2.22
CA ILE A 54 6.79 -1.73 2.95
C ILE A 54 7.76 -0.62 2.52
N GLN A 55 9.04 -0.92 2.31
CA GLN A 55 10.01 0.07 1.85
C GLN A 55 9.73 0.56 0.43
N GLU A 56 9.43 -0.34 -0.50
CA GLU A 56 9.03 0.03 -1.87
C GLU A 56 7.78 0.93 -1.87
N LEU A 57 6.78 0.56 -1.06
CA LEU A 57 5.57 1.36 -0.87
C LEU A 57 5.83 2.74 -0.28
N ARG A 58 6.75 2.86 0.69
CA ARG A 58 7.17 4.16 1.24
C ARG A 58 7.80 5.03 0.15
N GLY A 59 8.72 4.48 -0.62
CA GLY A 59 9.38 5.20 -1.71
C GLY A 59 8.39 5.65 -2.77
N TRP A 60 7.45 4.79 -3.15
CA TRP A 60 6.39 5.16 -4.08
C TRP A 60 5.45 6.23 -3.51
N ALA A 61 4.98 6.09 -2.26
CA ALA A 61 4.05 7.03 -1.67
C ALA A 61 4.66 8.44 -1.53
N TRP A 62 5.93 8.51 -1.14
CA TRP A 62 6.68 9.76 -1.05
C TRP A 62 6.82 10.46 -2.41
N ARG A 63 7.18 9.72 -3.47
CA ARG A 63 7.30 10.27 -4.84
C ARG A 63 5.97 10.81 -5.39
N ASN A 64 4.85 10.26 -4.92
CA ASN A 64 3.52 10.56 -5.44
C ASN A 64 2.67 11.44 -4.52
N GLY A 65 3.22 11.91 -3.39
CA GLY A 65 2.46 12.70 -2.43
C GLY A 65 1.28 11.94 -1.80
N VAL A 66 1.33 10.61 -1.79
CA VAL A 66 0.28 9.75 -1.22
C VAL A 66 0.53 9.56 0.27
N THR A 67 -0.53 9.62 1.07
CA THR A 67 -0.42 9.36 2.51
C THR A 67 -0.29 7.85 2.77
N LEU A 68 0.84 7.44 3.35
CA LEU A 68 1.08 6.06 3.79
C LEU A 68 0.95 5.98 5.32
N ASP A 69 0.06 5.11 5.78
CA ASP A 69 -0.22 4.88 7.19
C ASP A 69 0.17 3.45 7.57
N LEU A 70 1.16 3.32 8.46
CA LEU A 70 1.70 2.04 8.89
C LEU A 70 1.08 1.67 10.23
N THR A 71 0.07 0.82 10.19
CA THR A 71 -0.53 0.28 11.40
C THR A 71 0.15 -1.02 11.79
N SER A 72 1.25 -0.89 12.53
CA SER A 72 1.82 -1.98 13.31
C SER A 72 0.84 -2.28 14.44
N GLN A 73 -0.01 -3.29 14.26
CA GLN A 73 -0.97 -3.67 15.29
C GLN A 73 -0.24 -4.39 16.44
N ARG A 74 0.60 -3.68 17.21
CA ARG A 74 1.16 -4.18 18.47
C ARG A 74 -0.01 -4.49 19.40
N ARG A 75 -0.46 -5.76 19.44
CA ARG A 75 -1.16 -6.28 20.62
C ARG A 75 -0.24 -5.99 21.81
N LYS A 76 -0.60 -5.02 22.65
CA LYS A 76 -0.17 -5.01 24.05
C LYS A 76 -0.64 -6.35 24.60
N ARG A 77 0.32 -7.20 24.95
CA ARG A 77 0.08 -8.43 25.69
C ARG A 77 0.64 -8.19 27.09
#